data_AF-A0A9N7Y9T3-F1
#
_entry.id   AF-A0A9N7Y9T3-F1
#
_cell.length_a   1.000
_cell.length_b   1.000
_cell.length_c   1.000
_cell.angle_alpha   90.00
_cell.angle_beta   90.00
_cell.angle_gamma   90.00
#
_symmetry.space_group_name_H-M   'P 1'
#
loop_
_entity.id
_entity.type
_entity.pdbx_description
1 polymer ?
#
loop_
_entity_poly.entity_id
_entity_poly.type
_entity_poly.pdbx_seq_one_letter_code
_entity_poly.pdbx_strand_id
1 'polypeptide(L)'
;MKLNVITVADIRGIEDFLDRTSQQGMDVSLQKVESNINMMITSLFRTMRVDELHRYRDTLRRAVLFMSPATAKAFITEVVETNLVAFDCHWILINEEISDYDLQELVMKSIGRLTLIRQMFPVPQNTTQRCVKHNHRIDTSLCDPKSPRSQQLEISNRYIYDSVLLLANTFHRKLEDRKWHSMASLSCIRKTSKPWQGGKSMLDTIKKFGVSGLTSFLEFTDNGSNPNIFFEILGTNYGEERGRGVRAEKERGEDIIDLSCFTDSIR
;
A
#
# COMPACT_ATOMS: atom_id res chain seq x y z
N MET A 1 -0.57 26.77 -0.32
CA MET A 1 -1.58 25.69 -0.46
C MET A 1 -1.62 24.96 0.87
N LYS A 2 -2.82 24.70 1.42
CA LYS A 2 -2.98 24.03 2.71
C LYS A 2 -3.32 22.56 2.47
N LEU A 3 -2.57 21.65 3.10
CA LEU A 3 -2.75 20.21 2.96
C LEU A 3 -3.08 19.60 4.32
N ASN A 4 -4.22 18.91 4.42
CA ASN A 4 -4.58 18.21 5.66
C ASN A 4 -4.18 16.74 5.57
N VAL A 5 -3.28 16.28 6.44
CA VAL A 5 -2.84 14.89 6.55
C VAL A 5 -3.61 14.23 7.69
N ILE A 6 -4.42 13.24 7.34
CA ILE A 6 -5.34 12.56 8.24
C ILE A 6 -4.86 11.12 8.44
N THR A 7 -4.52 10.75 9.67
CA THR A 7 -3.90 9.46 10.01
C THR A 7 -4.57 8.78 11.20
N VAL A 8 -4.49 7.46 11.25
CA VAL A 8 -4.93 6.64 12.40
C VAL A 8 -3.76 6.07 13.21
N ALA A 9 -2.53 6.19 12.70
CA ALA A 9 -1.39 5.40 13.15
C ALA A 9 -0.11 6.24 13.32
N ASP A 10 0.96 5.51 13.61
CA ASP A 10 2.33 6.01 13.74
C ASP A 10 2.76 6.87 12.54
N ILE A 11 3.21 8.09 12.84
CA ILE A 11 3.59 9.10 11.84
C ILE A 11 5.04 9.00 11.40
N ARG A 12 5.84 8.12 12.02
CA ARG A 12 7.25 7.93 11.63
C ARG A 12 7.41 7.59 10.15
N GLY A 13 6.44 6.88 9.57
CA GLY A 13 6.44 6.52 8.14
C GLY A 13 6.25 7.71 7.18
N ILE A 14 5.90 8.90 7.67
CA ILE A 14 5.70 10.10 6.84
C ILE A 14 6.65 11.25 7.23
N GLU A 15 7.66 11.02 8.06
CA GLU A 15 8.60 12.07 8.51
C GLU A 15 9.31 12.75 7.33
N ASP A 16 9.90 11.98 6.41
CA ASP A 16 10.58 12.55 5.22
C ASP A 16 9.61 13.35 4.33
N PHE A 17 8.36 12.93 4.22
CA PHE A 17 7.33 13.66 3.50
C PHE A 17 7.00 15.02 4.17
N LEU A 18 6.86 15.03 5.50
CA LEU A 18 6.61 16.24 6.27
C LEU A 18 7.80 17.21 6.17
N ASP A 19 9.03 16.69 6.19
CA ASP A 19 10.24 17.49 6.05
C ASP A 19 10.33 18.14 4.67
N ARG A 20 10.11 17.38 3.59
CA ARG A 20 10.13 17.91 2.21
C ARG A 20 9.02 18.93 1.95
N THR A 21 7.81 18.68 2.44
CA THR A 21 6.69 19.64 2.29
C THR A 21 6.95 20.94 3.05
N SER A 22 7.58 20.86 4.23
CA SER A 22 8.02 22.03 4.98
C SER A 22 9.09 22.83 4.23
N GLN A 23 10.10 22.15 3.64
CA GLN A 23 11.14 22.79 2.82
C GLN A 23 10.57 23.52 1.59
N GLN A 24 9.44 23.03 1.05
CA GLN A 24 8.74 23.66 -0.07
C GLN A 24 7.76 24.77 0.35
N GLY A 25 7.65 25.08 1.64
CA GLY A 25 6.77 26.13 2.16
C GLY A 25 5.28 25.79 2.11
N MET A 26 4.93 24.50 2.10
CA MET A 26 3.54 24.06 2.20
C MET A 26 3.02 24.15 3.64
N ASP A 27 1.78 24.59 3.80
CA ASP A 27 1.09 24.63 5.10
C ASP A 27 0.40 23.27 5.32
N VAL A 28 1.01 22.42 6.14
CA VAL A 28 0.53 21.05 6.39
C VAL A 28 -0.05 20.95 7.80
N SER A 29 -1.31 20.51 7.90
CA SER A 29 -1.92 20.16 9.19
C SER A 29 -1.95 18.64 9.36
N LEU A 30 -1.64 18.16 10.56
CA LEU A 30 -1.72 16.74 10.89
C LEU A 30 -2.91 16.51 11.83
N GLN A 31 -3.79 15.58 11.46
CA GLN A 31 -4.96 15.23 12.23
C GLN A 31 -5.02 13.72 12.48
N LYS A 32 -5.14 13.35 13.76
CA LYS A 32 -5.39 11.96 14.15
C LYS A 32 -6.89 11.67 14.14
N VAL A 33 -7.29 10.58 13.51
CA VAL A 33 -8.67 10.05 13.56
C VAL A 33 -8.78 9.05 14.70
N GLU A 34 -9.79 9.26 15.54
CA GLU A 34 -10.11 8.34 16.62
C GLU A 34 -10.78 7.06 16.09
N SER A 35 -10.69 5.97 16.85
CA SER A 35 -11.34 4.70 16.49
C SER A 35 -12.86 4.83 16.39
N ASN A 36 -13.47 5.71 17.20
CA ASN A 36 -14.88 6.05 17.11
C ASN A 36 -15.08 7.38 16.37
N ILE A 37 -15.19 7.27 15.05
CA ILE A 37 -15.35 8.41 14.13
C ILE A 37 -16.62 9.20 14.44
N ASN A 38 -17.73 8.53 14.75
CA ASN A 38 -18.99 9.19 15.05
C ASN A 38 -18.90 10.05 16.31
N MET A 39 -18.26 9.56 17.37
CA MET A 39 -18.01 10.36 18.58
C MET A 39 -17.07 11.53 18.29
N MET A 40 -16.00 11.31 17.52
CA MET A 40 -15.08 12.38 17.12
C MET A 40 -15.83 13.50 16.39
N ILE A 41 -16.63 13.17 15.37
CA ILE A 41 -17.36 14.16 14.58
C ILE A 41 -18.47 14.83 15.40
N THR A 42 -19.21 14.08 16.21
CA THR A 42 -20.20 14.66 17.15
C THR A 42 -19.55 15.64 18.13
N SER A 43 -18.35 15.33 18.63
CA SER A 43 -17.59 16.21 19.51
C SER A 43 -17.15 17.50 18.81
N LEU A 44 -16.73 17.42 17.54
CA LEU A 44 -16.38 18.59 16.73
C LEU A 44 -17.56 19.58 16.65
N PHE A 45 -18.76 19.11 16.34
CA PHE A 45 -19.96 19.96 16.26
C PHE A 45 -20.37 20.56 17.62
N ARG A 46 -20.07 19.89 18.73
CA ARG A 46 -20.40 20.39 20.08
C ARG A 46 -19.40 21.43 20.59
N THR A 47 -18.15 21.33 20.18
CA THR A 47 -17.05 22.12 20.74
C THR A 47 -16.69 23.33 19.89
N MET A 48 -16.84 23.26 18.57
CA MET A 48 -16.48 24.34 17.67
C MET A 48 -17.61 25.35 17.48
N ARG A 49 -17.24 26.62 17.37
CA ARG A 49 -18.15 27.68 16.91
C ARG A 49 -18.39 27.56 15.41
N VAL A 50 -19.45 28.20 14.91
CA VAL A 50 -19.82 28.19 13.49
C VAL A 50 -18.66 28.63 12.58
N ASP A 51 -17.94 29.70 12.94
CA ASP A 51 -16.80 30.19 12.16
C ASP A 51 -15.61 29.22 12.15
N GLU A 52 -15.38 28.51 13.26
CA GLU A 52 -14.33 27.49 13.36
C GLU A 52 -14.68 26.27 12.53
N LEU A 53 -15.96 25.86 12.55
CA LEU A 53 -16.47 24.79 11.72
C LEU A 53 -16.34 25.12 10.24
N HIS A 54 -16.63 26.37 9.82
CA HIS A 54 -16.40 26.79 8.43
C HIS A 54 -14.93 26.71 8.02
N ARG A 55 -14.00 27.13 8.89
CA ARG A 55 -12.56 26.96 8.64
C ARG A 55 -12.16 25.49 8.56
N TYR A 56 -12.70 24.64 9.42
CA TYR A 56 -12.45 23.22 9.41
C TYR A 56 -12.95 22.57 8.10
N ARG A 57 -14.14 22.92 7.62
CA ARG A 57 -14.64 22.49 6.29
C ARG A 57 -13.70 22.88 5.16
N ASP A 58 -13.12 24.08 5.20
CA ASP A 58 -12.12 24.52 4.21
C ASP A 58 -10.85 23.65 4.26
N THR A 59 -10.38 23.28 5.46
CA THR A 59 -9.24 22.34 5.58
C THR A 59 -9.54 20.93 5.06
N LEU A 60 -10.81 20.51 5.08
CA LEU A 60 -11.24 19.22 4.52
C LEU A 60 -11.41 19.24 3.00
N ARG A 61 -11.27 20.38 2.32
CA ARG A 61 -11.31 20.39 0.84
C ARG A 61 -10.16 19.64 0.21
N ARG A 62 -8.99 19.58 0.87
CA ARG A 62 -7.80 18.90 0.36
C ARG A 62 -7.17 18.07 1.47
N ALA A 63 -7.34 16.75 1.39
CA ALA A 63 -6.87 15.85 2.42
C ALA A 63 -6.12 14.64 1.87
N VAL A 64 -5.09 14.20 2.58
CA VAL A 64 -4.41 12.91 2.37
C VAL A 64 -4.77 11.99 3.53
N LEU A 65 -5.29 10.81 3.20
CA LEU A 65 -5.74 9.81 4.16
C LEU A 65 -4.69 8.70 4.25
N PHE A 66 -4.07 8.56 5.42
CA PHE A 66 -3.18 7.45 5.78
C PHE A 66 -3.89 6.54 6.78
N MET A 67 -4.74 5.66 6.27
CA MET A 67 -5.55 4.75 7.07
C MET A 67 -5.96 3.50 6.29
N SER A 68 -6.52 2.51 6.99
CA SER A 68 -7.05 1.30 6.35
C SER A 68 -8.28 1.64 5.47
N PRO A 69 -8.59 0.82 4.45
CA PRO A 69 -9.80 1.00 3.65
C PRO A 69 -11.07 1.00 4.51
N ALA A 70 -11.14 0.13 5.53
CA ALA A 70 -12.28 0.06 6.45
C ALA A 70 -12.50 1.40 7.18
N THR A 71 -11.43 1.99 7.74
CA THR A 71 -11.51 3.27 8.43
C THR A 71 -11.80 4.42 7.47
N ALA A 72 -11.20 4.43 6.28
CA ALA A 72 -11.45 5.43 5.26
C ALA A 72 -12.93 5.44 4.83
N LYS A 73 -13.53 4.26 4.62
CA LYS A 73 -14.95 4.13 4.28
C LYS A 73 -15.88 4.69 5.36
N ALA A 74 -15.61 4.38 6.62
CA ALA A 74 -16.37 4.92 7.75
C ALA A 74 -16.20 6.44 7.86
N PHE A 75 -14.97 6.94 7.72
CA PHE A 75 -14.65 8.37 7.81
C PHE A 75 -15.32 9.19 6.70
N ILE A 76 -15.19 8.73 5.45
CA ILE A 76 -15.83 9.35 4.28
C ILE A 76 -17.36 9.38 4.47
N THR A 77 -17.95 8.28 4.91
CA THR A 77 -19.41 8.20 5.14
C THR A 77 -19.84 9.27 6.14
N GLU A 78 -19.19 9.34 7.29
CA GLU A 78 -19.58 10.26 8.36
C GLU A 78 -19.40 11.74 7.95
N VAL A 79 -18.29 12.11 7.29
CA VAL A 79 -18.09 13.51 6.87
C VAL A 79 -19.03 13.96 5.74
N VAL A 80 -19.47 13.03 4.90
CA VAL A 80 -20.44 13.29 3.82
C VAL A 80 -21.83 13.46 4.42
N GLU A 81 -22.26 12.53 5.27
CA GLU A 81 -23.58 12.58 5.91
C GLU A 81 -23.76 13.81 6.80
N THR A 82 -22.67 14.28 7.42
CA THR A 82 -22.67 15.48 8.27
C THR A 82 -22.38 16.78 7.51
N ASN A 83 -22.27 16.75 6.17
CA ASN A 83 -22.01 17.91 5.31
C ASN A 83 -20.71 18.66 5.63
N LEU A 84 -19.71 17.98 6.18
CA LEU A 84 -18.38 18.56 6.43
C LEU A 84 -17.57 18.75 5.15
N VAL A 85 -17.88 18.00 4.10
CA VAL A 85 -17.30 18.11 2.76
C VAL A 85 -18.37 18.43 1.71
N ALA A 86 -17.95 18.94 0.56
CA ALA A 86 -18.80 19.20 -0.59
C ALA A 86 -18.14 18.67 -1.88
N PHE A 87 -18.81 18.82 -3.03
CA PHE A 87 -18.37 18.27 -4.33
C PHE A 87 -17.00 18.80 -4.79
N ASP A 88 -16.55 19.95 -4.25
CA ASP A 88 -15.27 20.59 -4.54
C ASP A 88 -14.10 19.99 -3.72
N CYS A 89 -14.35 18.97 -2.89
CA CYS A 89 -13.28 18.29 -2.17
C CYS A 89 -12.44 17.38 -3.10
N HIS A 90 -11.15 17.27 -2.80
CA HIS A 90 -10.24 16.34 -3.42
C HIS A 90 -9.42 15.61 -2.36
N TRP A 91 -9.69 14.32 -2.21
CA TRP A 91 -9.03 13.46 -1.23
C TRP A 91 -8.11 12.45 -1.91
N ILE A 92 -6.97 12.17 -1.28
CA ILE A 92 -6.01 11.15 -1.71
C ILE A 92 -5.95 10.08 -0.63
N LEU A 93 -6.28 8.83 -0.95
CA LEU A 93 -6.10 7.69 -0.06
C LEU A 93 -4.86 6.91 -0.47
N ILE A 94 -3.94 6.72 0.46
CA ILE A 94 -2.70 5.98 0.21
C ILE A 94 -2.67 4.78 1.14
N ASN A 95 -2.70 3.60 0.56
CA ASN A 95 -2.52 2.35 1.29
C ASN A 95 -2.05 1.28 0.30
N GLU A 96 -1.03 0.51 0.66
CA GLU A 96 -0.56 -0.60 -0.18
C GLU A 96 -1.71 -1.56 -0.49
N GLU A 97 -2.57 -1.82 0.49
CA GLU A 97 -3.62 -2.84 0.44
C GLU A 97 -5.02 -2.23 0.32
N ILE A 98 -5.46 -2.04 -0.94
CA ILE A 98 -6.83 -1.63 -1.27
C ILE A 98 -7.38 -2.60 -2.32
N SER A 99 -8.39 -3.39 -1.96
CA SER A 99 -9.01 -4.33 -2.91
C SER A 99 -9.87 -3.61 -3.96
N ASP A 100 -10.22 -4.30 -5.06
CA ASP A 100 -11.17 -3.76 -6.05
C ASP A 100 -12.57 -3.54 -5.45
N TYR A 101 -12.94 -4.34 -4.45
CA TYR A 101 -14.18 -4.16 -3.69
C TYR A 101 -14.13 -2.87 -2.86
N ASP A 102 -13.03 -2.64 -2.14
CA ASP A 102 -12.85 -1.41 -1.37
C ASP A 102 -12.85 -0.18 -2.26
N LEU A 103 -12.18 -0.26 -3.41
CA LEU A 103 -12.17 0.80 -4.42
C LEU A 103 -13.59 1.20 -4.84
N GLN A 104 -14.43 0.23 -5.21
CA GLN A 104 -15.81 0.49 -5.60
C GLN A 104 -16.60 1.15 -4.47
N GLU A 105 -16.47 0.64 -3.24
CA GLU A 105 -17.19 1.18 -2.09
C GLU A 105 -16.74 2.61 -1.72
N LEU A 106 -15.44 2.89 -1.77
CA LEU A 106 -14.86 4.21 -1.55
C LEU A 106 -15.33 5.23 -2.62
N VAL A 107 -15.35 4.82 -3.89
CA VAL A 107 -15.87 5.64 -4.99
C VAL A 107 -17.37 5.90 -4.84
N MET A 108 -18.14 4.93 -4.34
CA MET A 108 -19.59 5.11 -4.09
C MET A 108 -19.87 6.05 -2.92
N LYS A 109 -19.08 5.98 -1.84
CA LYS A 109 -19.26 6.79 -0.63
C LYS A 109 -18.75 8.22 -0.75
N SER A 110 -17.81 8.49 -1.64
CA SER A 110 -17.25 9.83 -1.85
C SER A 110 -18.18 10.74 -2.67
N ILE A 111 -18.07 12.06 -2.51
CA ILE A 111 -18.87 13.06 -3.27
C ILE A 111 -18.03 13.97 -4.18
N GLY A 112 -16.76 14.18 -3.86
CA GLY A 112 -15.83 14.98 -4.66
C GLY A 112 -14.89 14.12 -5.50
N ARG A 113 -13.69 14.65 -5.77
CA ARG A 113 -12.59 13.93 -6.42
C ARG A 113 -11.92 13.01 -5.41
N LEU A 114 -11.70 11.75 -5.80
CA LEU A 114 -10.99 10.77 -5.00
C LEU A 114 -9.85 10.20 -5.85
N THR A 115 -8.63 10.30 -5.32
CA THR A 115 -7.46 9.63 -5.84
C THR A 115 -7.09 8.51 -4.87
N LEU A 116 -6.81 7.31 -5.38
CA LEU A 116 -6.30 6.19 -4.59
C LEU A 116 -4.93 5.80 -5.12
N ILE A 117 -4.00 5.56 -4.20
CA ILE A 117 -2.66 5.07 -4.49
C ILE A 117 -2.52 3.74 -3.76
N ARG A 118 -2.37 2.65 -4.52
CA ARG A 118 -2.23 1.30 -3.98
C ARG A 118 -1.11 0.52 -4.65
N GLN A 119 -0.59 -0.49 -3.94
CA GLN A 119 0.43 -1.37 -4.52
C GLN A 119 -0.20 -2.19 -5.65
N MET A 120 0.54 -2.38 -6.74
CA MET A 120 0.17 -3.28 -7.81
C MET A 120 1.28 -4.30 -8.08
N PHE A 121 0.89 -5.47 -8.59
CA PHE A 121 1.84 -6.50 -9.03
C PHE A 121 1.80 -6.61 -10.55
N PRO A 122 2.91 -6.34 -11.26
CA PRO A 122 2.96 -6.53 -12.70
C PRO A 122 2.67 -7.99 -13.08
N VAL A 123 1.55 -8.23 -13.76
CA VAL A 123 1.16 -9.56 -14.26
C VAL A 123 1.42 -9.64 -15.77
N PRO A 124 1.97 -10.75 -16.29
CA PRO A 124 2.10 -10.97 -17.72
C PRO A 124 0.77 -10.83 -18.46
N GLN A 125 0.78 -10.15 -19.61
CA GLN A 125 -0.41 -9.99 -20.45
C GLN A 125 -0.92 -11.35 -20.96
N ASN A 126 0.01 -12.23 -21.35
CA ASN A 126 -0.31 -13.56 -21.82
C ASN A 126 -0.89 -14.43 -20.69
N THR A 127 -2.15 -14.85 -20.85
CA THR A 127 -2.89 -15.67 -19.88
C THR A 127 -2.18 -16.97 -19.54
N THR A 128 -1.51 -17.59 -20.52
CA THR A 128 -0.76 -18.85 -20.32
C THR A 128 0.46 -18.69 -19.42
N GLN A 129 1.02 -17.48 -19.31
CA GLN A 129 2.21 -17.17 -18.51
C GLN A 129 1.88 -16.58 -17.13
N ARG A 130 0.58 -16.39 -16.81
CA ARG A 130 0.18 -15.86 -15.49
C ARG A 130 0.45 -16.87 -14.38
N CYS A 131 0.05 -18.11 -14.63
CA CYS A 131 0.15 -19.23 -13.70
C CYS A 131 1.34 -20.14 -13.97
N VAL A 132 2.23 -19.76 -14.89
CA VAL A 132 3.43 -20.53 -15.21
C VAL A 132 4.62 -19.58 -15.21
N LYS A 133 5.59 -19.84 -14.34
CA LYS A 133 6.84 -19.08 -14.21
C LYS A 133 7.99 -19.99 -14.57
N HIS A 134 8.53 -19.83 -15.78
CA HIS A 134 9.45 -20.80 -16.38
C HIS A 134 8.79 -22.20 -16.42
N ASN A 135 9.28 -23.15 -15.60
CA ASN A 135 8.72 -24.50 -15.48
C ASN A 135 7.87 -24.70 -14.21
N HIS A 136 7.79 -23.69 -13.34
CA HIS A 136 7.00 -23.75 -12.12
C HIS A 136 5.54 -23.41 -12.43
N ARG A 137 4.62 -24.31 -12.05
CA ARG A 137 3.17 -24.11 -12.20
C ARG A 137 2.59 -23.64 -10.88
N ILE A 138 1.95 -22.47 -10.90
CA ILE A 138 1.23 -21.87 -9.78
C ILE A 138 -0.22 -22.39 -9.82
N ASP A 139 -0.77 -22.70 -8.65
CA ASP A 139 -2.18 -23.02 -8.50
C ASP A 139 -3.04 -21.90 -9.09
N THR A 140 -3.93 -22.24 -10.02
CA THR A 140 -4.78 -21.27 -10.73
C THR A 140 -5.64 -20.44 -9.78
N SER A 141 -6.00 -20.97 -8.60
CA SER A 141 -6.73 -20.23 -7.58
C SER A 141 -5.94 -19.05 -6.98
N LEU A 142 -4.62 -18.98 -7.17
CA LEU A 142 -3.75 -17.93 -6.64
C LEU A 142 -3.28 -16.92 -7.69
N CYS A 143 -3.33 -17.27 -8.98
CA CYS A 143 -2.75 -16.48 -10.08
C CYS A 143 -3.76 -16.08 -11.16
N ASP A 144 -4.92 -16.73 -11.23
CA ASP A 144 -6.00 -16.31 -12.13
C ASP A 144 -6.77 -15.14 -11.50
N PRO A 145 -6.73 -13.93 -12.08
CA PRO A 145 -7.48 -12.77 -11.55
C PRO A 145 -9.00 -12.98 -11.56
N LYS A 146 -9.52 -13.98 -12.28
CA LYS A 146 -10.94 -14.35 -12.24
C LYS A 146 -11.29 -15.24 -11.04
N SER A 147 -10.30 -15.80 -10.36
CA SER A 147 -10.54 -16.63 -9.19
C SER A 147 -10.91 -15.76 -7.98
N PRO A 148 -12.00 -16.08 -7.26
CA PRO A 148 -12.36 -15.36 -6.02
C PRO A 148 -11.24 -15.39 -4.99
N ARG A 149 -10.51 -16.52 -4.91
CA ARG A 149 -9.40 -16.68 -3.98
C ARG A 149 -8.25 -15.73 -4.32
N SER A 150 -7.88 -15.61 -5.59
CA SER A 150 -6.83 -14.68 -6.05
C SER A 150 -7.19 -13.21 -5.80
N GLN A 151 -8.48 -12.85 -5.84
CA GLN A 151 -8.96 -11.50 -5.56
C GLN A 151 -8.96 -11.17 -4.06
N GLN A 152 -9.09 -12.18 -3.20
CA GLN A 152 -9.07 -12.06 -1.74
C GLN A 152 -7.68 -12.24 -1.13
N LEU A 153 -6.65 -12.52 -1.94
CA LEU A 153 -5.29 -12.67 -1.44
C LEU A 153 -4.75 -11.32 -0.94
N GLU A 154 -4.50 -11.27 0.36
CA GLU A 154 -3.72 -10.20 0.97
C GLU A 154 -2.32 -10.10 0.34
N ILE A 155 -1.73 -8.91 0.39
CA ILE A 155 -0.38 -8.64 -0.13
C ILE A 155 0.66 -9.56 0.55
N SER A 156 0.53 -9.75 1.86
CA SER A 156 1.37 -10.63 2.67
C SER A 156 1.41 -12.06 2.11
N ASN A 157 0.26 -12.61 1.70
CA ASN A 157 0.14 -13.96 1.17
C ASN A 157 0.92 -14.13 -0.15
N ARG A 158 0.96 -13.09 -0.98
CA ARG A 158 1.74 -13.10 -2.23
C ARG A 158 3.23 -13.15 -1.94
N TYR A 159 3.71 -12.34 -1.00
CA TYR A 159 5.11 -12.36 -0.56
C TYR A 159 5.50 -13.69 0.11
N ILE A 160 4.59 -14.32 0.88
CA ILE A 160 4.83 -15.64 1.47
C ILE A 160 5.03 -16.69 0.37
N TYR A 161 4.20 -16.69 -0.67
CA TYR A 161 4.34 -17.59 -1.81
C TYR A 161 5.72 -17.46 -2.46
N ASP A 162 6.12 -16.23 -2.78
CA ASP A 162 7.39 -15.95 -3.46
C ASP A 162 8.59 -16.23 -2.55
N SER A 163 8.46 -16.03 -1.24
CA SER A 163 9.49 -16.37 -0.25
C SER A 163 9.74 -17.87 -0.21
N VAL A 164 8.69 -18.70 -0.22
CA VAL A 164 8.83 -20.17 -0.25
C VAL A 164 9.45 -20.60 -1.59
N LEU A 165 9.04 -19.99 -2.70
CA LEU A 165 9.62 -20.26 -4.01
C LEU A 165 11.13 -19.91 -4.05
N LEU A 166 11.53 -18.79 -3.45
CA LEU A 166 12.93 -18.37 -3.34
C LEU A 166 13.76 -19.35 -2.51
N LEU A 167 13.23 -19.80 -1.37
CA LEU A 167 13.89 -20.79 -0.52
C LEU A 167 14.06 -22.13 -1.25
N ALA A 168 13.05 -22.61 -1.96
CA ALA A 168 13.14 -23.84 -2.75
C ALA A 168 14.24 -23.77 -3.81
N ASN A 169 14.34 -22.66 -4.55
CA ASN A 169 15.41 -22.42 -5.52
C ASN A 169 16.79 -22.34 -4.86
N THR A 170 16.87 -21.69 -3.70
CA THR A 170 18.11 -21.60 -2.91
C THR A 170 18.59 -22.99 -2.48
N PHE A 171 17.70 -23.84 -1.97
CA PHE A 171 18.05 -25.20 -1.55
C PHE A 171 18.48 -26.05 -2.72
N HIS A 172 17.75 -25.99 -3.84
CA HIS A 172 18.11 -26.67 -5.07
C HIS A 172 19.54 -26.31 -5.51
N ARG A 173 19.86 -25.01 -5.60
CA ARG A 173 21.20 -24.53 -5.96
C ARG A 173 22.28 -24.98 -4.98
N LYS A 174 22.04 -24.91 -3.67
CA LYS A 174 23.01 -25.38 -2.66
C LYS A 174 23.33 -26.86 -2.79
N LEU A 175 22.33 -27.68 -3.15
CA LEU A 175 22.50 -29.11 -3.38
C LEU A 175 23.26 -29.37 -4.68
N GLU A 176 22.91 -28.69 -5.78
CA GLU A 176 23.61 -28.79 -7.06
C GLU A 176 25.09 -28.42 -6.95
N ASP A 177 25.38 -27.30 -6.26
CA ASP A 177 26.73 -26.81 -6.02
C ASP A 177 27.55 -27.66 -5.04
N ARG A 178 26.93 -28.67 -4.40
CA ARG A 178 27.53 -29.47 -3.33
C ARG A 178 28.05 -28.63 -2.16
N LYS A 179 27.41 -27.49 -1.90
CA LYS A 179 27.72 -26.55 -0.79
C LYS A 179 26.71 -26.63 0.34
N TRP A 180 26.02 -27.77 0.46
CA TRP A 180 25.02 -27.99 1.48
C TRP A 180 25.66 -28.11 2.87
N HIS A 181 25.07 -27.41 3.84
CA HIS A 181 25.38 -27.57 5.26
C HIS A 181 24.13 -28.07 5.97
N SER A 182 24.23 -29.19 6.67
CA SER A 182 23.11 -29.74 7.42
C SER A 182 22.60 -28.77 8.48
N MET A 183 21.30 -28.83 8.74
CA MET A 183 20.66 -28.12 9.84
C MET A 183 21.20 -28.63 11.18
N ALA A 184 21.24 -27.75 12.17
CA ALA A 184 21.65 -28.08 13.52
C ALA A 184 20.48 -27.84 14.48
N SER A 185 20.35 -28.70 15.49
CA SER A 185 19.48 -28.42 16.63
C SER A 185 20.12 -27.31 17.47
N LEU A 186 19.49 -26.15 17.54
CA LEU A 186 19.98 -24.99 18.28
C LEU A 186 19.14 -24.76 19.54
N SER A 187 19.73 -24.10 20.53
CA SER A 187 19.03 -23.61 21.72
C SER A 187 19.26 -22.11 21.85
N CYS A 188 18.21 -21.36 22.20
CA CYS A 188 18.27 -19.92 22.41
C CYS A 188 18.45 -19.58 23.91
N ILE A 189 18.87 -18.35 24.21
CA ILE A 189 18.90 -17.75 25.57
C ILE A 189 19.95 -18.38 26.53
N ARG A 190 20.72 -19.37 26.07
CA ARG A 190 21.85 -19.93 26.83
C ARG A 190 23.14 -19.21 26.48
N LYS A 191 23.98 -18.92 27.49
CA LYS A 191 25.31 -18.32 27.29
C LYS A 191 26.24 -19.16 26.41
N THR A 192 26.02 -20.48 26.36
CA THR A 192 26.82 -21.43 25.57
C THR A 192 26.24 -21.72 24.18
N SER A 193 25.14 -21.06 23.79
CA SER A 193 24.51 -21.24 22.49
C SER A 193 25.48 -20.89 21.36
N LYS A 194 25.60 -21.80 20.39
CA LYS A 194 26.38 -21.58 19.15
C LYS A 194 25.41 -21.34 17.98
N PRO A 195 25.75 -20.46 17.02
CA PRO A 195 24.94 -20.26 15.83
C PRO A 195 25.03 -21.46 14.88
N TRP A 196 24.08 -21.55 13.95
CA TRP A 196 24.17 -22.49 12.85
C TRP A 196 25.36 -22.15 11.95
N GLN A 197 26.30 -23.08 11.84
CA GLN A 197 27.55 -22.89 11.08
C GLN A 197 27.28 -22.65 9.59
N GLY A 198 26.23 -23.26 9.02
CA GLY A 198 25.81 -23.04 7.64
C GLY A 198 25.05 -21.74 7.39
N GLY A 199 24.69 -20.99 8.45
CA GLY A 199 23.78 -19.85 8.37
C GLY A 199 24.26 -18.73 7.47
N LYS A 200 25.54 -18.35 7.57
CA LYS A 200 26.12 -17.29 6.72
C LYS A 200 26.12 -17.68 5.25
N SER A 201 26.60 -18.88 4.94
CA SER A 201 26.60 -19.43 3.57
C SER A 201 25.19 -19.51 3.00
N MET A 202 24.20 -19.92 3.80
CA MET A 202 22.79 -19.95 3.39
C MET A 202 22.24 -18.56 3.10
N LEU A 203 22.41 -17.62 4.04
CA LEU A 203 21.94 -16.24 3.88
C LEU A 203 22.56 -15.57 2.65
N ASP A 204 23.87 -15.74 2.44
CA ASP A 204 24.57 -15.16 1.28
C ASP A 204 24.09 -15.76 -0.05
N THR A 205 23.56 -16.99 -0.02
CA THR A 205 22.94 -17.61 -1.20
C THR A 205 21.54 -17.04 -1.41
N ILE A 206 20.70 -16.99 -0.37
CA ILE A 206 19.35 -16.40 -0.43
C ILE A 206 19.41 -14.99 -1.03
N LYS A 207 20.34 -14.14 -0.56
CA LYS A 207 20.47 -12.75 -1.02
C LYS A 207 20.89 -12.59 -2.48
N LYS A 208 21.49 -13.62 -3.11
CA LYS A 208 22.01 -13.54 -4.48
C LYS A 208 21.02 -13.99 -5.55
N PHE A 209 19.93 -14.64 -5.15
CA PHE A 209 18.94 -15.17 -6.08
C PHE A 209 17.70 -14.30 -6.10
N GLY A 210 17.09 -14.22 -7.28
CA GLY A 210 15.74 -13.69 -7.45
C GLY A 210 14.82 -14.76 -8.02
N VAL A 211 13.52 -14.62 -7.76
CA VAL A 211 12.48 -15.51 -8.31
C VAL A 211 11.35 -14.71 -8.91
N SER A 212 10.79 -15.23 -10.01
CA SER A 212 9.56 -14.70 -10.60
C SER A 212 8.34 -15.42 -10.03
N GLY A 213 7.46 -14.70 -9.35
CA GLY A 213 6.30 -15.28 -8.65
C GLY A 213 5.04 -14.42 -8.76
N LEU A 214 4.25 -14.39 -7.69
CA LEU A 214 3.00 -13.62 -7.56
C LEU A 214 3.27 -12.11 -7.39
N THR A 215 4.44 -11.71 -6.87
CA THR A 215 4.82 -10.30 -6.69
C THR A 215 5.66 -9.76 -7.85
N SER A 216 5.51 -10.33 -9.05
CA SER A 216 6.41 -10.14 -10.20
C SER A 216 7.80 -10.74 -9.97
N PHE A 217 8.73 -9.99 -9.38
CA PHE A 217 10.10 -10.42 -9.15
C PHE A 217 10.51 -10.10 -7.71
N LEU A 218 10.89 -11.13 -6.97
CA LEU A 218 11.42 -11.01 -5.62
C LEU A 218 12.92 -11.23 -5.66
N GLU A 219 13.69 -10.23 -5.25
CA GLU A 219 15.14 -10.29 -5.10
C GLU A 219 15.57 -9.47 -3.88
N PHE A 220 16.86 -9.48 -3.57
CA PHE A 220 17.42 -8.70 -2.47
C PHE A 220 18.62 -7.86 -2.91
N THR A 221 18.63 -6.60 -2.49
CA THR A 221 19.80 -5.72 -2.63
C THR A 221 20.88 -6.09 -1.61
N ASP A 222 22.04 -5.41 -1.70
CA ASP A 222 23.13 -5.57 -0.74
C ASP A 222 22.73 -5.26 0.70
N ASN A 223 21.75 -4.36 0.91
CA ASN A 223 21.24 -4.07 2.25
C ASN A 223 20.18 -5.11 2.74
N GLY A 224 19.74 -6.02 1.86
CA GLY A 224 18.74 -7.04 2.17
C GLY A 224 17.28 -6.63 1.93
N SER A 225 17.04 -5.48 1.30
CA SER A 225 15.71 -5.04 0.89
C SER A 225 15.29 -5.63 -0.45
N ASN A 226 13.98 -5.83 -0.66
CA ASN A 226 13.44 -6.05 -1.99
C ASN A 226 13.23 -4.68 -2.66
N PRO A 227 13.89 -4.39 -3.80
CA PRO A 227 13.74 -3.10 -4.48
C PRO A 227 12.45 -3.01 -5.31
N ASN A 228 11.79 -4.14 -5.57
CA ASN A 228 10.68 -4.20 -6.51
C ASN A 228 9.34 -3.87 -5.84
N ILE A 229 8.94 -2.60 -5.96
CA ILE A 229 7.62 -2.10 -5.56
C ILE A 229 7.03 -1.20 -6.66
N PHE A 230 5.77 -1.45 -6.97
CA PHE A 230 5.02 -0.74 -8.00
C PHE A 230 3.69 -0.30 -7.44
N PHE A 231 3.22 0.85 -7.88
CA PHE A 231 1.95 1.41 -7.44
C PHE A 231 1.13 1.79 -8.67
N GLU A 232 -0.18 1.81 -8.50
CA GLU A 232 -1.08 2.41 -9.45
C GLU A 232 -1.83 3.57 -8.79
N ILE A 233 -2.02 4.62 -9.56
CA ILE A 233 -2.77 5.81 -9.19
C ILE A 233 -4.12 5.73 -9.89
N LEU A 234 -5.18 5.66 -9.10
CA LEU A 234 -6.56 5.55 -9.55
C LEU A 234 -7.29 6.84 -9.24
N GLY A 235 -7.90 7.48 -10.23
CA GLY A 235 -8.66 8.72 -10.06
C GLY A 235 -10.12 8.58 -10.48
N THR A 236 -11.04 9.16 -9.70
CA THR A 236 -12.42 9.35 -10.18
C THR A 236 -12.45 10.40 -11.29
N ASN A 237 -13.13 10.10 -12.39
CA ASN A 237 -13.38 11.06 -13.46
C ASN A 237 -14.87 11.40 -13.52
N TYR A 238 -15.21 12.69 -13.45
CA TYR A 238 -16.57 13.18 -13.70
C TYR A 238 -16.67 13.55 -15.18
N GLY A 239 -17.20 12.62 -15.98
CA GLY A 239 -17.56 12.90 -17.38
C GLY A 239 -18.98 13.46 -17.51
N GLU A 240 -19.25 14.24 -18.56
CA GLU A 240 -20.57 14.79 -18.90
C GLU A 240 -21.65 13.70 -19.09
N GLU A 241 -21.25 12.46 -19.37
CA GLU A 241 -22.13 11.29 -19.39
C GLU A 241 -22.13 10.59 -18.01
N ARG A 242 -22.99 11.06 -17.10
CA ARG A 242 -23.57 10.45 -15.87
C ARG A 242 -23.04 9.08 -15.35
N GLY A 243 -21.73 8.85 -15.34
CA GLY A 243 -21.10 7.66 -14.81
C GLY A 243 -19.78 8.00 -14.14
N ARG A 244 -19.61 7.60 -12.87
CA ARG A 244 -18.31 7.68 -12.20
C ARG A 244 -17.40 6.59 -12.77
N GLY A 245 -16.39 7.01 -13.53
CA GLY A 245 -15.33 6.13 -14.03
C GLY A 245 -14.07 6.22 -13.19
N VAL A 246 -13.23 5.19 -13.26
CA VAL A 246 -11.88 5.18 -12.67
C VAL A 246 -10.85 5.18 -13.80
N ARG A 247 -9.91 6.13 -13.78
CA ARG A 247 -8.72 6.11 -14.65
C ARG A 247 -7.52 5.62 -13.86
N ALA A 248 -6.67 4.83 -14.49
CA ALA A 248 -5.50 4.21 -13.86
C ALA A 248 -4.21 4.63 -14.57
N GLU A 249 -3.23 5.08 -13.80
CA GLU A 249 -1.85 5.32 -14.23
C GLU A 249 -0.90 4.46 -13.39
N LYS A 250 0.18 3.98 -13.99
CA LYS A 250 1.11 3.04 -13.35
C LYS A 250 2.47 3.69 -13.17
N GLU A 251 2.99 3.64 -11.95
CA GLU A 251 4.27 4.26 -11.59
C GLU A 251 5.13 3.30 -10.76
N ARG A 252 6.45 3.46 -10.85
CA ARG A 252 7.34 2.79 -9.89
C ARG A 252 7.29 3.52 -8.57
N GLY A 253 7.48 2.80 -7.45
CA GLY A 253 7.40 3.41 -6.13
C GLY A 253 8.39 4.56 -5.91
N GLU A 254 9.55 4.53 -6.56
CA GLU A 254 10.53 5.62 -6.51
C GLU A 254 10.03 6.91 -7.17
N ASP A 255 9.16 6.79 -8.18
CA ASP A 255 8.64 7.93 -8.97
C ASP A 255 7.49 8.66 -8.22
N ILE A 256 6.77 7.97 -7.32
CA ILE A 256 5.63 8.55 -6.55
C ILE A 256 6.09 9.45 -5.40
N ILE A 257 7.31 9.21 -4.88
CA ILE A 257 7.88 9.98 -3.77
C ILE A 257 8.28 11.39 -4.23
N ASP A 258 8.40 11.62 -5.54
CA ASP A 258 8.60 12.95 -6.07
C ASP A 258 7.27 13.72 -6.02
N LEU A 259 7.24 14.80 -5.24
CA LEU A 259 6.06 15.63 -4.97
C LEU A 259 5.36 16.15 -6.23
N SER A 260 5.96 16.03 -7.41
CA SER A 260 5.34 16.33 -8.71
C SER A 260 4.03 15.57 -8.92
N CYS A 261 3.94 14.28 -8.56
CA CYS A 261 2.71 13.49 -8.73
C CYS A 261 1.58 14.00 -7.83
N PHE A 262 1.91 14.47 -6.63
CA PHE A 262 0.94 15.12 -5.73
C PHE A 262 0.56 16.51 -6.25
N THR A 263 1.50 17.34 -6.70
CA THR A 263 1.18 18.70 -7.13
C THR A 263 0.35 18.74 -8.42
N ASP A 264 0.58 17.80 -9.34
CA ASP A 264 -0.18 17.73 -10.60
C ASP A 264 -1.53 17.03 -10.42
N SER A 265 -1.64 16.06 -9.50
CA SER A 265 -2.94 15.50 -9.14
C SER A 265 -3.80 16.50 -8.36
N ILE A 266 -3.20 17.36 -7.52
CA ILE A 266 -3.93 18.29 -6.65
C ILE A 266 -4.24 19.63 -7.36
N ARG A 267 -3.57 19.97 -8.46
CA ARG A 267 -4.02 21.07 -9.34
C ARG A 267 -5.30 20.70 -10.10
#